data_AF-A0A3P8M5E3-F1
#
_entry.id   AF-A0A3P8M5E3-F1
#
_cell.length_a   1.000
_cell.length_b   1.000
_cell.length_c   1.000
_cell.angle_alpha   90.00
_cell.angle_beta   90.00
_cell.angle_gamma   90.00
#
_symmetry.space_group_name_H-M   'P 1'
#
loop_
_entity.id
_entity.type
_entity.pdbx_description
1 polymer ?
#
loop_
_entity_poly.entity_id
_entity_poly.type
_entity_poly.pdbx_seq_one_letter_code
_entity_poly.pdbx_strand_id
1 'polypeptide(L)'
;MATGKIVQVIGAVVDVEFPQDARTARVRCSEVQNGNESLVLEVQQQLGGGIVRAIAMGSSDGLRRGLEVKDLEHPIEVPVGKATLGRIMNVLGQPDRYERRHR
;
A
#
# COMPACT_ATOMS: atom_id res chain seq x y z
N MET A 1 -11.31 0.63 -10.36
CA MET A 1 -10.15 -0.13 -9.85
C MET A 1 -9.32 -0.66 -11.00
N ALA A 2 -8.12 -0.09 -11.19
CA ALA A 2 -7.14 -0.61 -12.14
C ALA A 2 -6.25 -1.64 -11.47
N THR A 3 -5.78 -2.61 -12.24
CA THR A 3 -4.87 -3.66 -11.78
C THR A 3 -3.51 -3.48 -12.45
N GLY A 4 -2.47 -3.36 -11.64
CA GLY A 4 -1.08 -3.27 -12.06
C GLY A 4 -0.27 -4.51 -11.68
N LYS A 5 1.02 -4.49 -12.05
CA LYS A 5 1.97 -5.56 -11.74
C LYS A 5 3.27 -5.00 -11.19
N ILE A 6 3.86 -5.68 -10.21
CA ILE A 6 5.19 -5.33 -9.71
C ILE A 6 6.23 -5.59 -10.80
N VAL A 7 7.02 -4.58 -11.16
CA VAL A 7 8.14 -4.69 -12.10
C VAL A 7 9.50 -4.67 -11.41
N GLN A 8 9.59 -4.07 -10.21
CA GLN A 8 10.83 -4.02 -9.44
C GLN A 8 10.56 -3.87 -7.94
N VAL A 9 11.43 -4.47 -7.13
CA VAL A 9 11.44 -4.36 -5.66
C VAL A 9 12.87 -4.08 -5.23
N ILE A 10 13.11 -2.96 -4.54
CA ILE A 10 14.40 -2.56 -3.96
C ILE A 10 14.14 -2.14 -2.52
N GLY A 11 14.33 -3.07 -1.58
CA GLY A 11 13.97 -2.84 -0.18
C GLY A 11 12.49 -2.47 -0.06
N ALA A 12 12.19 -1.35 0.59
CA ALA A 12 10.81 -0.83 0.72
C ALA A 12 10.29 -0.12 -0.54
N VAL A 13 11.14 0.14 -1.54
CA VAL A 13 10.75 0.82 -2.79
C VAL A 13 10.27 -0.21 -3.80
N VAL A 14 9.05 -0.06 -4.26
CA VAL A 14 8.38 -0.98 -5.20
C VAL A 14 7.94 -0.20 -6.42
N ASP A 15 8.41 -0.59 -7.60
CA ASP A 15 7.91 -0.03 -8.86
C ASP A 15 6.80 -0.94 -9.40
N VAL A 16 5.66 -0.34 -9.72
CA VAL A 16 4.44 -1.00 -10.20
C VAL A 16 4.05 -0.42 -11.54
N GLU A 17 3.80 -1.29 -12.52
CA GLU A 17 3.28 -0.92 -13.83
C GLU A 17 1.76 -1.07 -13.86
N PHE A 18 1.06 0.01 -14.16
CA PHE A 18 -0.38 0.02 -14.40
C PHE A 18 -0.66 0.27 -15.89
N PRO A 19 -1.85 -0.13 -16.39
CA PRO A 19 -2.32 0.26 -17.72
C PRO A 19 -2.26 1.78 -17.91
N GLN A 20 -1.88 2.26 -19.10
CA GLN A 20 -1.66 3.70 -19.35
C GLN A 20 -2.92 4.57 -19.18
N ASP A 21 -4.08 3.95 -19.32
CA ASP A 21 -5.41 4.52 -19.09
C ASP A 21 -5.78 4.63 -17.60
N ALA A 22 -5.01 3.98 -16.71
CA ALA A 22 -5.21 4.07 -15.27
C ALA A 22 -4.74 5.43 -14.73
N ARG A 23 -5.62 6.13 -14.00
CA ARG A 23 -5.31 7.40 -13.36
C ARG A 23 -4.49 7.22 -12.09
N THR A 24 -3.24 6.80 -12.20
CA THR A 24 -2.36 6.63 -11.02
C THR A 24 -1.82 7.97 -10.53
N ALA A 25 -2.61 8.69 -9.73
CA ALA A 25 -2.18 9.95 -9.14
C ALA A 25 -1.11 9.76 -8.04
N ARG A 26 -0.33 10.81 -7.78
CA ARG A 26 0.58 10.88 -6.63
C ARG A 26 -0.23 10.76 -5.33
N VAL A 27 0.32 10.10 -4.31
CA VAL A 27 -0.34 9.85 -3.00
C VAL A 27 -1.54 8.88 -3.09
N ARG A 28 -1.70 8.12 -4.18
CA ARG A 28 -2.65 6.99 -4.21
C ARG A 28 -2.09 5.77 -3.50
N CYS A 29 -3.01 4.99 -2.95
CA CYS A 29 -2.70 3.70 -2.37
C CYS A 29 -3.02 2.57 -3.32
N SER A 30 -2.21 1.54 -3.21
CA SER A 30 -2.45 0.28 -3.86
C SER A 30 -2.17 -0.87 -2.92
N GLU A 31 -2.81 -2.00 -3.16
CA GLU A 31 -2.71 -3.18 -2.31
C GLU A 31 -2.15 -4.35 -3.10
N VAL A 32 -1.19 -5.06 -2.51
CA VAL A 32 -0.65 -6.31 -3.04
C VAL A 32 -0.90 -7.44 -2.05
N GLN A 33 -1.35 -8.58 -2.57
CA GLN A 33 -1.47 -9.81 -1.79
C GLN A 33 -0.11 -10.51 -1.73
N ASN A 34 0.42 -10.70 -0.53
CA ASN A 34 1.68 -11.40 -0.28
C ASN A 34 1.44 -12.62 0.63
N GLY A 35 1.05 -13.74 0.01
CA GLY A 35 0.62 -14.92 0.75
C GLY A 35 -0.70 -14.66 1.50
N ASN A 36 -0.66 -14.74 2.83
CA ASN A 36 -1.84 -14.54 3.68
C ASN A 36 -1.97 -13.10 4.20
N GLU A 37 -1.01 -12.23 3.89
CA GLU A 37 -1.01 -10.83 4.32
C GLU A 37 -1.27 -9.91 3.12
N SER A 38 -2.00 -8.82 3.38
CA SER A 38 -2.10 -7.71 2.42
C SER A 38 -1.12 -6.61 2.81
N LEU A 39 -0.47 -6.04 1.81
CA LEU A 39 0.51 -4.98 2.00
C LEU A 39 0.07 -3.76 1.20
N VAL A 40 0.01 -2.63 1.89
CA VAL A 40 -0.30 -1.33 1.29
C VAL A 40 0.97 -0.70 0.72
N LEU A 41 0.89 -0.23 -0.52
CA LEU A 41 1.91 0.53 -1.22
C LEU A 41 1.38 1.95 -1.48
N GLU A 42 2.13 2.98 -1.09
CA GLU A 42 1.78 4.37 -1.37
C GLU A 42 2.62 4.94 -2.52
N VAL A 43 1.96 5.44 -3.56
CA VAL A 43 2.60 6.03 -4.74
C VAL A 43 3.26 7.36 -4.39
N GLN A 44 4.58 7.41 -4.56
CA GLN A 44 5.38 8.62 -4.31
C GLN A 44 5.70 9.41 -5.58
N GLN A 45 5.91 8.71 -6.69
CA GLN A 45 6.35 9.32 -7.95
C GLN A 45 5.83 8.53 -9.16
N GLN A 46 5.50 9.21 -10.24
CA GLN A 46 5.28 8.61 -11.55
C GLN A 46 6.59 8.63 -12.35
N LEU A 47 7.02 7.48 -12.85
CA LEU A 47 8.25 7.35 -13.65
C LEU A 47 7.99 7.50 -15.15
N GLY A 48 6.72 7.40 -15.57
CA GLY A 48 6.31 7.43 -16.98
C GLY A 48 6.02 6.02 -17.52
N GLY A 49 5.39 5.95 -18.69
CA GLY A 49 5.06 4.68 -19.35
C GLY A 49 4.08 3.78 -18.58
N GLY A 50 3.28 4.35 -17.66
CA GLY A 50 2.40 3.58 -16.77
C GLY A 50 3.08 3.08 -15.49
N ILE A 51 4.38 3.33 -15.31
CA ILE A 51 5.13 2.91 -14.12
C ILE A 51 5.07 3.98 -13.03
N VAL A 52 4.74 3.54 -11.82
CA VAL A 52 4.79 4.33 -10.60
C VAL A 52 5.76 3.73 -9.60
N ARG A 53 6.44 4.60 -8.86
CA ARG A 53 7.26 4.25 -7.72
C ARG A 53 6.46 4.42 -6.44
N ALA A 54 6.31 3.34 -5.71
CA ALA A 54 5.60 3.27 -4.45
C ALA A 54 6.52 2.86 -3.30
N ILE A 55 6.11 3.17 -2.07
CA ILE A 55 6.77 2.72 -0.84
C ILE A 55 5.83 1.74 -0.13
N ALA A 56 6.38 0.60 0.30
CA ALA A 56 5.67 -0.38 1.11
C ALA A 56 5.49 0.11 2.56
N MET A 57 4.26 0.04 3.07
CA MET A 57 3.90 0.42 4.44
C MET A 57 4.10 -0.74 5.45
N GLY A 58 5.02 -1.64 5.15
CA GLY A 58 5.28 -2.88 5.90
C GLY A 58 6.48 -3.63 5.31
N SER A 59 6.69 -4.88 5.73
CA SER A 59 7.78 -5.69 5.15
C SER A 59 7.51 -5.99 3.68
N SER A 60 8.52 -5.77 2.84
CA SER A 60 8.52 -6.15 1.42
C SER A 60 9.07 -7.56 1.18
N ASP A 61 9.38 -8.31 2.24
CA ASP A 61 9.85 -9.69 2.15
C ASP A 61 8.82 -10.56 1.43
N GLY A 62 9.27 -11.32 0.43
CA GLY A 62 8.41 -12.18 -0.37
C GLY A 62 7.69 -11.48 -1.54
N LEU A 63 7.75 -10.15 -1.63
CA LEU A 63 7.33 -9.46 -2.85
C LEU A 63 8.22 -9.88 -4.02
N ARG A 64 7.59 -10.16 -5.15
CA ARG A 64 8.27 -10.56 -6.39
C ARG A 64 7.62 -9.89 -7.59
N ARG A 65 8.38 -9.83 -8.66
CA ARG A 65 7.90 -9.33 -9.96
C ARG A 65 6.71 -10.15 -10.44
N GLY A 66 5.79 -9.47 -11.12
CA GLY A 66 4.58 -10.07 -11.68
C GLY A 66 3.43 -10.25 -10.69
N LEU A 67 3.62 -9.97 -9.39
CA LEU A 67 2.50 -9.92 -8.45
C LEU A 67 1.50 -8.84 -8.84
N GLU A 68 0.23 -9.18 -8.68
CA GLU A 68 -0.88 -8.29 -8.96
C GLU A 68 -1.02 -7.23 -7.86
N VAL A 69 -1.18 -5.97 -8.29
CA VAL A 69 -1.35 -4.81 -7.42
C VAL A 69 -2.66 -4.12 -7.78
N LYS A 70 -3.52 -3.89 -6.79
CA LYS A 70 -4.83 -3.24 -6.99
C LYS A 70 -4.75 -1.78 -6.61
N ASP A 71 -5.16 -0.87 -7.50
CA ASP A 71 -5.33 0.54 -7.16
C ASP A 71 -6.58 0.73 -6.30
N LEU A 72 -6.40 1.32 -5.11
CA LEU A 72 -7.49 1.63 -4.17
C LEU A 72 -8.20 2.96 -4.52
N GLU A 73 -7.64 3.73 -5.46
CA GLU A 73 -8.19 4.97 -6.00
C GLU A 73 -8.22 6.16 -5.04
N HIS A 74 -7.86 5.95 -3.77
CA HIS A 74 -7.75 6.96 -2.71
C HIS A 74 -6.37 6.89 -2.00
N PRO A 75 -5.97 7.94 -1.26
CA PRO A 75 -4.81 7.92 -0.34
C PRO A 75 -5.01 7.01 0.88
N ILE A 76 -4.02 6.93 1.77
CA ILE A 76 -4.15 6.14 3.00
C ILE A 76 -5.21 6.83 3.86
N GLU A 77 -6.27 6.11 4.19
CA GLU A 77 -7.34 6.60 5.05
C GLU A 77 -7.18 6.01 6.44
N VAL A 78 -7.27 6.88 7.46
CA VAL A 78 -7.17 6.49 8.86
C VAL A 78 -8.39 6.97 9.63
N PRO A 79 -8.85 6.22 10.65
CA PRO A 79 -10.00 6.64 11.44
C PRO A 79 -9.67 7.88 12.26
N VAL A 80 -10.64 8.76 12.43
CA VAL A 80 -10.54 10.01 13.21
C VAL A 80 -11.75 10.21 14.13
N GLY A 81 -11.64 11.16 15.06
CA GLY A 81 -12.72 11.54 15.97
C GLY A 81 -12.61 10.95 17.38
N LYS A 82 -13.61 11.17 18.23
CA LYS A 82 -13.56 10.77 19.66
C LYS A 82 -13.29 9.28 19.88
N ALA A 83 -13.69 8.44 18.92
CA ALA A 83 -13.47 7.00 18.98
C ALA A 83 -11.98 6.60 18.93
N THR A 84 -11.07 7.47 18.49
CA THR A 84 -9.63 7.17 18.45
C THR A 84 -8.89 7.55 19.74
N LEU A 85 -9.55 8.28 20.64
CA LEU A 85 -8.93 8.73 21.89
C LEU A 85 -8.56 7.54 22.77
N GLY A 86 -7.30 7.52 23.22
CA GLY A 86 -6.77 6.47 24.09
C GLY A 86 -6.43 5.16 23.37
N ARG A 87 -6.55 5.09 22.04
CA ARG A 87 -6.17 3.92 21.24
C ARG A 87 -4.80 4.11 20.61
N ILE A 88 -4.03 3.03 20.54
CA ILE A 88 -2.77 3.01 19.78
C ILE A 88 -3.05 2.35 18.42
N MET A 89 -2.63 3.03 17.35
CA MET A 89 -2.85 2.56 15.98
C MET A 89 -1.54 2.61 15.19
N ASN A 90 -1.43 1.74 14.18
CA ASN A 90 -0.33 1.75 13.22
C ASN A 90 -0.54 2.85 12.15
N VAL A 91 0.42 2.97 11.23
CA VAL A 91 0.41 3.99 10.15
C VAL A 91 -0.78 3.85 9.18
N LEU A 92 -1.37 2.66 9.11
CA LEU A 92 -2.57 2.36 8.30
C LEU A 92 -3.87 2.57 9.07
N GLY A 93 -3.81 3.14 10.30
CA GLY A 93 -4.99 3.38 11.13
C GLY A 93 -5.58 2.13 11.77
N GLN A 94 -4.89 0.99 11.71
CA GLN A 94 -5.33 -0.26 12.32
C GLN A 94 -4.89 -0.29 13.80
N PRO A 95 -5.68 -0.85 14.72
CA PRO A 95 -5.30 -0.98 16.12
C PRO A 95 -4.00 -1.78 16.27
N ASP A 96 -3.07 -1.27 17.07
CA ASP A 96 -1.80 -1.95 17.31
C ASP A 96 -2.02 -3.25 18.11
N ARG A 97 -1.24 -4.30 17.80
CA ARG A 97 -1.40 -5.64 18.40
C ARG A 97 -1.21 -5.62 19.92
N TYR A 98 -0.58 -4.60 20.48
CA TYR A 98 -0.40 -4.47 21.94
C TYR A 98 -1.75 -4.46 22.70
N GLU A 99 -2.83 -3.97 22.08
CA GLU A 99 -4.17 -4.00 22.68
C GLU A 99 -4.81 -5.40 22.72
N ARG A 100 -4.32 -6.37 21.93
CA ARG A 100 -4.86 -7.75 21.92
C ARG A 100 -4.31 -8.63 23.04
N ARG A 101 -3.28 -8.20 23.77
CA ARG A 101 -2.70 -8.98 24.89
C ARG A 101 -3.38 -8.72 26.24
N HIS A 102 -4.22 -7.70 26.34
CA HIS A 102 -4.87 -7.30 27.59
C HIS A 102 -6.40 -7.25 27.50
N ARG A 103 -7.00 -7.95 26.53
CA ARG A 103 -8.43 -8.24 26.48
C ARG A 103 -8.67 -9.74 26.62
#